data_AF-A0AAE7C129-F1
#
_entry.id   AF-A0AAE7C129-F1
#
_cell.length_a   1.000
_cell.length_b   1.000
_cell.length_c   1.000
_cell.angle_alpha   90.00
_cell.angle_beta   90.00
_cell.angle_gamma   90.00
#
_symmetry.space_group_name_H-M   'P 1'
#
loop_
_entity.id
_entity.type
_entity.pdbx_description
1 polymer ?
#
loop_
_entity_poly.entity_id
_entity_poly.type
_entity_poly.pdbx_seq_one_letter_code
_entity_poly.pdbx_strand_id
1 'polypeptide(L)'
;MINETETQETYTSDHLREQYGNELIADLQKRIEDVKSEIKALEELKLIEERREKAYNFVTSINGLKWDDVESLFDFTDAAKYERTFNAFRQMQQSAYSDASAGFGQAKNPEQSGGKSYGQELARRTIRGRK
;
A
#
# COMPACT_ATOMS: atom_id res chain seq x y z
N MET A 1 27.48 18.26 -72.00
CA MET A 1 27.41 16.89 -71.45
C MET A 1 27.77 17.03 -69.99
N ILE A 2 26.79 16.95 -69.09
CA ILE A 2 27.03 16.98 -67.64
C ILE A 2 27.27 15.53 -67.22
N ASN A 3 28.33 15.28 -66.46
CA ASN A 3 28.78 13.96 -66.04
C ASN A 3 27.70 13.22 -65.25
N GLU A 4 27.11 12.19 -65.87
CA GLU A 4 26.18 11.26 -65.24
C GLU A 4 26.85 10.47 -64.09
N THR A 5 28.19 10.37 -64.11
CA THR A 5 29.00 9.76 -63.04
C THR A 5 29.11 10.63 -61.79
N GLU A 6 29.28 11.96 -61.92
CA GLU A 6 29.36 12.87 -60.77
C GLU A 6 28.00 12.99 -60.04
N THR A 7 26.89 12.83 -60.77
CA THR A 7 25.54 12.85 -60.21
C THR A 7 25.16 11.55 -59.50
N GLN A 8 25.69 10.40 -59.93
CA GLN A 8 25.50 9.14 -59.21
C GLN A 8 26.31 9.09 -57.92
N GLU A 9 27.59 9.49 -57.95
CA GLU A 9 28.46 9.44 -56.77
C GLU A 9 27.97 10.35 -55.62
N THR A 10 27.52 11.57 -55.94
CA THR A 10 26.93 12.50 -54.96
C THR A 10 25.63 11.97 -54.37
N TYR A 11 24.75 11.37 -55.18
CA TYR A 11 23.51 10.76 -54.70
C TYR A 11 23.77 9.58 -53.74
N THR A 12 24.73 8.71 -54.04
CA THR A 12 25.13 7.63 -53.11
C THR A 12 25.76 8.16 -51.82
N SER A 13 26.59 9.20 -51.89
CA SER A 13 27.24 9.80 -50.72
C SER A 13 26.23 10.43 -49.75
N ASP A 14 25.27 11.21 -50.27
CA ASP A 14 24.27 11.88 -49.44
C ASP A 14 23.27 10.88 -48.86
N HIS A 15 22.89 9.86 -49.63
CA HIS A 15 21.97 8.83 -49.16
C HIS A 15 22.62 7.94 -48.08
N LEU A 16 23.91 7.63 -48.19
CA LEU A 16 24.67 6.94 -47.14
C LEU A 16 24.77 7.80 -45.88
N ARG A 17 25.05 9.10 -45.99
CA ARG A 17 25.06 10.02 -44.84
C ARG A 17 23.72 10.08 -44.12
N GLU A 18 22.63 10.12 -44.87
CA GLU A 18 21.28 10.13 -44.32
C GLU A 18 20.95 8.80 -43.64
N GLN A 19 21.35 7.65 -44.23
CA GLN A 19 21.23 6.34 -43.60
C GLN A 19 22.04 6.22 -42.31
N TYR A 20 23.32 6.60 -42.30
CA TYR A 20 24.14 6.60 -41.08
C TYR A 20 23.59 7.55 -40.01
N GLY A 21 23.05 8.70 -40.41
CA GLY A 21 22.36 9.63 -39.51
C GLY A 21 21.10 9.01 -38.90
N ASN A 22 20.29 8.32 -39.71
CA ASN A 22 19.09 7.64 -39.26
C ASN A 22 19.39 6.45 -38.35
N GLU A 23 20.45 5.68 -38.63
CA GLU A 23 20.92 4.59 -37.77
C GLU A 23 21.39 5.11 -36.40
N LEU A 24 22.16 6.21 -36.38
CA LEU A 24 22.58 6.85 -35.13
C LEU A 24 21.39 7.37 -34.33
N ILE A 25 20.39 7.97 -35.00
CA ILE A 25 19.16 8.43 -34.35
C ILE A 25 18.38 7.24 -33.76
N ALA A 26 18.27 6.13 -34.49
CA ALA A 26 17.58 4.94 -34.01
C ALA A 26 18.29 4.31 -32.79
N ASP A 27 19.63 4.25 -32.80
CA ASP A 27 20.40 3.76 -31.66
C ASP A 27 20.23 4.66 -30.42
N LEU A 28 20.27 5.99 -30.61
CA LEU A 28 20.01 6.95 -29.53
C LEU A 28 18.58 6.83 -28.98
N GLN A 29 17.58 6.65 -29.85
CA GLN A 29 16.19 6.42 -29.43
C GLN A 29 16.04 5.14 -28.61
N LYS A 30 16.70 4.06 -29.03
CA LYS A 30 16.73 2.80 -28.27
C LYS A 30 17.36 3.01 -26.89
N ARG A 31 18.51 3.67 -26.82
CA ARG A 31 19.19 3.99 -25.55
C ARG A 31 18.33 4.86 -24.64
N ILE A 32 17.58 5.82 -25.19
CA ILE A 32 16.62 6.62 -24.42
C ILE A 32 15.53 5.72 -23.81
N GLU A 33 15.03 4.76 -24.57
CA GLU A 33 13.97 3.86 -24.09
C GLU A 33 14.50 2.88 -23.03
N ASP A 34 15.71 2.36 -23.21
CA ASP A 34 16.40 1.53 -22.21
C ASP A 34 16.56 2.30 -20.88
N VAL A 35 17.06 3.55 -20.94
CA VAL A 35 17.22 4.42 -19.77
C VAL A 35 15.87 4.74 -19.10
N LYS A 36 14.80 4.98 -19.86
CA LYS A 36 13.46 5.18 -19.28
C LYS A 36 12.96 3.95 -18.54
N SER A 37 13.21 2.75 -19.08
CA SER A 37 12.85 1.50 -18.42
C SER A 37 13.61 1.34 -17.09
N GLU A 38 14.89 1.68 -17.07
CA GLU A 38 15.70 1.69 -15.85
C GLU A 38 15.18 2.69 -14.81
N ILE A 39 14.83 3.91 -15.25
CA ILE A 39 14.23 4.93 -14.37
C ILE A 39 12.94 4.40 -13.73
N LYS A 40 12.07 3.77 -14.52
CA LYS A 40 10.82 3.21 -14.01
C LYS A 40 11.06 2.12 -12.96
N ALA A 41 12.04 1.25 -13.20
CA ALA A 41 12.41 0.22 -12.21
C ALA A 41 12.94 0.84 -10.91
N LEU A 42 13.72 1.93 -11.00
CA LEU A 42 14.18 2.68 -9.83
C LEU A 42 13.04 3.36 -9.06
N GLU A 43 12.05 3.91 -9.77
CA GLU A 43 10.86 4.49 -9.14
C GLU A 43 10.06 3.44 -8.37
N GLU A 44 9.90 2.23 -8.91
CA GLU A 44 9.24 1.12 -8.23
C GLU A 44 9.98 0.70 -6.95
N LEU A 45 11.32 0.63 -6.99
CA LEU A 45 12.15 0.36 -5.82
C LEU A 45 12.03 1.47 -4.76
N LYS A 46 12.05 2.73 -5.19
CA LYS A 46 11.88 3.87 -4.28
C LYS A 46 10.52 3.82 -3.56
N LEU A 47 9.45 3.47 -4.27
CA LEU A 47 8.12 3.30 -3.66
C LEU A 47 8.08 2.19 -2.61
N ILE A 48 8.83 1.10 -2.83
CA ILE A 48 8.98 0.02 -1.86
C ILE A 48 9.69 0.54 -0.60
N GLU A 49 10.78 1.30 -0.76
CA GLU A 49 11.51 1.90 0.36
C GLU A 49 10.65 2.89 1.15
N GLU A 50 9.94 3.79 0.47
CA GLU A 50 9.04 4.77 1.10
C GLU A 50 7.94 4.08 1.94
N ARG A 51 7.37 2.98 1.42
CA ARG A 51 6.39 2.15 2.16
C ARG A 51 7.02 1.48 3.38
N ARG A 52 8.22 0.94 3.24
CA ARG A 52 8.94 0.29 4.34
C ARG A 52 9.26 1.28 5.46
N GLU A 53 9.79 2.45 5.11
CA GLU A 53 10.11 3.50 6.07
C GLU A 53 8.85 4.00 6.79
N LYS A 54 7.76 4.23 6.04
CA LYS A 54 6.46 4.64 6.61
C LYS A 54 5.91 3.61 7.60
N ALA A 55 5.96 2.32 7.26
CA ALA A 55 5.52 1.25 8.15
C ALA A 55 6.44 1.09 9.36
N TYR A 56 7.76 1.14 9.17
CA TYR A 56 8.75 1.07 10.24
C TYR A 56 8.53 2.17 11.28
N ASN A 57 8.46 3.43 10.85
CA ASN A 57 8.25 4.58 11.73
C ASN A 57 6.91 4.46 12.47
N PHE A 58 5.88 3.96 11.80
CA PHE A 58 4.57 3.76 12.43
C PHE A 58 4.59 2.65 13.47
N VAL A 59 5.09 1.46 13.15
CA VAL A 59 5.07 0.32 14.08
C VAL A 59 5.97 0.56 15.28
N THR A 60 7.16 1.11 15.08
CA THR A 60 8.07 1.44 16.19
C THR A 60 7.49 2.52 17.13
N SER A 61 6.55 3.34 16.66
CA SER A 61 5.80 4.26 17.51
C SER A 61 4.75 3.57 18.40
N ILE A 62 4.35 2.34 18.09
CA ILE A 62 3.40 1.57 18.90
C ILE A 62 4.17 0.85 20.00
N ASN A 63 3.91 1.24 21.26
CA ASN A 63 4.56 0.62 22.41
C ASN A 63 4.33 -0.90 22.43
N GLY A 64 5.43 -1.65 22.53
CA GLY A 64 5.41 -3.11 22.69
C GLY A 64 5.51 -3.91 21.39
N LEU A 65 5.54 -3.27 20.22
CA LEU A 65 5.79 -3.94 18.95
C LEU A 65 7.24 -3.74 18.50
N LYS A 66 7.88 -4.83 18.10
CA LYS A 66 9.18 -4.79 17.42
C LYS A 66 8.95 -4.89 15.92
N TRP A 67 9.69 -4.09 15.17
CA TRP A 67 9.64 -4.11 13.70
C TRP A 67 9.91 -5.51 13.14
N ASP A 68 10.96 -6.17 13.63
CA ASP A 68 11.38 -7.49 13.13
C ASP A 68 10.27 -8.55 13.23
N ASP A 69 9.38 -8.45 14.22
CA ASP A 69 8.28 -9.40 14.42
C ASP A 69 7.10 -9.16 13.45
N VAL A 70 6.97 -7.94 12.93
CA VAL A 70 5.81 -7.55 12.10
C VAL A 70 6.15 -7.27 10.65
N GLU A 71 7.42 -7.06 10.30
CA GLU A 71 7.85 -6.66 8.96
C GLU A 71 7.33 -7.63 7.90
N SER A 72 7.37 -8.93 8.21
CA SER A 72 6.90 -10.02 7.33
C SER A 72 5.40 -9.97 7.01
N LEU A 73 4.60 -9.20 7.75
CA LEU A 73 3.16 -9.04 7.52
C LEU A 73 2.85 -8.02 6.42
N PHE A 74 3.84 -7.22 6.01
CA PHE A 74 3.69 -6.21 4.98
C PHE A 74 4.17 -6.74 3.62
N ASP A 75 3.32 -6.60 2.61
CA ASP A 75 3.72 -6.77 1.21
C ASP A 75 4.06 -5.40 0.64
N PHE A 76 5.35 -5.04 0.60
CA PHE A 76 5.79 -3.73 0.13
C PHE A 76 5.71 -3.58 -1.40
N THR A 77 5.65 -4.69 -2.13
CA THR A 77 5.58 -4.69 -3.59
C THR A 77 4.16 -4.36 -4.08
N ASP A 78 3.14 -4.88 -3.39
CA ASP A 78 1.73 -4.65 -3.70
C ASP A 78 1.15 -3.52 -2.84
N ALA A 79 0.90 -2.36 -3.46
CA ALA A 79 0.35 -1.18 -2.79
C ALA A 79 -0.98 -1.45 -2.08
N ALA A 80 -1.86 -2.28 -2.66
CA ALA A 80 -3.19 -2.53 -2.11
C ALA A 80 -3.11 -3.43 -0.88
N LYS A 81 -2.24 -4.43 -0.88
CA LYS A 81 -2.01 -5.28 0.30
C LYS A 81 -1.27 -4.52 1.39
N TYR A 82 -0.23 -3.75 1.03
CA TYR A 82 0.46 -2.84 1.94
C TYR A 82 -0.54 -1.96 2.70
N GLU A 83 -1.42 -1.24 1.99
CA GLU A 83 -2.38 -0.33 2.61
C GLU A 83 -3.38 -1.07 3.51
N ARG A 84 -3.80 -2.29 3.17
CA ARG A 84 -4.67 -3.10 4.06
C ARG A 84 -3.97 -3.42 5.37
N THR A 85 -2.74 -3.93 5.33
CA THR A 85 -1.97 -4.25 6.53
C THR A 85 -1.70 -2.98 7.35
N PHE A 86 -1.25 -1.91 6.69
CA PHE A 86 -0.97 -0.63 7.34
C PHE A 86 -2.20 -0.05 8.04
N ASN A 87 -3.37 -0.09 7.40
CA ASN A 87 -4.62 0.38 8.00
C ASN A 87 -5.08 -0.51 9.17
N ALA A 88 -4.84 -1.82 9.15
CA ALA A 88 -5.13 -2.70 10.29
C ALA A 88 -4.30 -2.32 11.52
N PHE A 89 -3.00 -2.04 11.36
CA PHE A 89 -2.15 -1.56 12.45
C PHE A 89 -2.59 -0.19 12.95
N ARG A 90 -3.02 0.73 12.05
CA ARG A 90 -3.59 2.03 12.46
C ARG A 90 -4.86 1.88 13.29
N GLN A 91 -5.76 0.99 12.90
CA GLN A 91 -6.98 0.71 13.66
C GLN A 91 -6.66 0.10 15.03
N MET A 92 -5.71 -0.84 15.09
CA MET A 92 -5.25 -1.42 16.35
C MET A 92 -4.72 -0.35 17.31
N GLN A 93 -3.85 0.55 16.83
CA GLN A 93 -3.36 1.67 17.62
C GLN A 93 -4.53 2.56 18.09
N GLN A 94 -5.44 2.95 17.20
CA GLN A 94 -6.60 3.75 17.56
C GLN A 94 -7.50 3.09 18.60
N SER A 95 -7.76 1.77 18.49
CA SER A 95 -8.54 1.04 19.49
C SER A 95 -7.83 0.95 20.84
N ALA A 96 -6.50 0.83 20.85
CA ALA A 96 -5.71 0.81 22.07
C ALA A 96 -5.73 2.16 22.80
N TYR A 97 -5.84 3.28 22.07
CA TYR A 97 -5.90 4.63 22.66
C TYR A 97 -7.33 5.19 22.81
N SER A 98 -8.33 4.67 22.10
CA SER A 98 -9.74 5.08 22.26
C SER A 98 -10.37 4.51 23.54
N ASP A 99 -9.78 3.45 24.10
CA ASP A 99 -10.29 2.76 25.29
C ASP A 99 -9.52 3.07 26.59
N ALA A 100 -8.75 4.15 26.65
CA ALA A 100 -8.15 4.61 27.92
C ALA A 100 -9.20 5.01 28.99
N SER A 101 -10.49 5.13 28.63
CA SER A 101 -11.60 5.33 29.58
C SER A 101 -12.69 4.25 29.55
N ALA A 102 -12.60 3.24 28.68
CA ALA A 102 -13.60 2.17 28.60
C ALA A 102 -13.26 0.94 29.46
N GLY A 103 -12.00 0.78 29.89
CA GLY A 103 -11.52 -0.46 30.52
C GLY A 103 -11.44 -0.50 32.05
N PHE A 104 -11.55 0.63 32.78
CA PHE A 104 -11.43 0.67 34.26
C PHE A 104 -12.53 1.51 34.94
N GLY A 105 -13.74 1.48 34.39
CA GLY A 105 -14.90 2.16 34.99
C GLY A 105 -16.25 1.82 34.35
N GLN A 106 -16.27 1.34 33.10
CA GLN A 106 -17.45 0.75 32.49
C GLN A 106 -17.45 -0.77 32.64
N ALA A 107 -17.47 -1.24 33.90
CA ALA A 107 -18.41 -2.32 34.16
C ALA A 107 -19.75 -1.79 33.63
N LYS A 108 -20.31 -2.42 32.60
CA LYS A 108 -21.69 -2.14 32.17
C LYS A 108 -22.52 -2.11 33.45
N ASN A 109 -22.88 -0.92 33.93
CA ASN A 109 -24.01 -0.81 34.82
C ASN A 109 -25.13 -1.38 33.96
N PRO A 110 -25.69 -2.56 34.29
CA PRO A 110 -26.81 -3.08 33.53
C PRO A 110 -27.82 -1.95 33.48
N GLU A 111 -28.21 -1.55 32.27
CA GLU A 111 -29.32 -0.61 32.10
C GLU A 111 -30.40 -1.05 33.07
N GLN A 112 -30.82 -0.14 33.95
CA GLN A 112 -31.90 -0.35 34.88
C GLN A 112 -33.19 -0.57 34.06
N SER A 113 -33.37 -1.74 33.46
CA SER A 113 -34.69 -2.26 33.14
C SER A 113 -35.33 -2.55 34.49
N GLY A 114 -36.27 -1.69 34.89
CA GLY A 114 -36.90 -1.69 36.21
C GLY A 114 -37.13 -3.08 36.78
N GLY A 115 -36.28 -3.47 37.74
CA GLY A 115 -36.21 -4.80 38.37
C GLY A 115 -37.37 -5.13 39.31
N LYS A 116 -38.60 -4.69 39.00
CA LYS A 116 -39.81 -5.03 39.76
C LYS A 116 -40.68 -6.09 39.09
N SER A 117 -40.53 -6.37 37.79
CA SER A 117 -41.37 -7.37 37.11
C SER A 117 -40.76 -8.78 37.10
N TYR A 118 -39.46 -8.92 36.83
CA TYR A 118 -38.86 -10.23 36.54
C TYR A 118 -38.83 -11.17 37.78
N GLY A 119 -38.55 -10.63 38.97
CA GLY A 119 -38.60 -11.40 40.22
C GLY A 119 -40.02 -11.80 40.64
N GLN A 120 -41.02 -10.95 40.38
CA GLN A 120 -42.43 -11.26 40.68
C GLN A 120 -43.01 -12.31 39.73
N GLU A 121 -42.57 -12.34 38.48
CA GLU A 121 -43.05 -13.29 37.48
C GLU A 121 -42.52 -14.70 37.73
N LEU A 122 -41.26 -14.83 38.16
CA LEU A 122 -40.67 -16.09 38.64
C LEU A 122 -41.37 -16.63 39.89
N ALA A 123 -41.68 -15.76 40.87
CA ALA A 123 -42.40 -16.15 42.07
C ALA A 123 -43.87 -16.56 41.81
N ARG A 124 -44.54 -15.94 40.82
CA ARG A 124 -45.92 -16.32 40.45
C ARG A 124 -45.98 -17.65 39.70
N ARG A 125 -44.96 -18.00 38.90
CA ARG A 125 -44.89 -19.30 38.21
C ARG A 125 -44.69 -20.46 39.19
N THR A 126 -43.86 -20.29 40.23
CA THR A 126 -43.64 -21.34 41.24
C THR A 126 -44.83 -21.57 42.15
N ILE A 127 -45.65 -20.55 42.44
CA ILE A 127 -46.87 -20.69 43.25
C ILE A 127 -48.01 -21.34 42.44
N ARG A 128 -48.14 -21.06 41.14
CA ARG A 128 -49.18 -21.68 40.29
C ARG A 128 -48.92 -23.15 39.95
N GLY A 129 -47.67 -23.62 39.99
CA GLY A 129 -47.33 -25.03 39.80
C GLY A 129 -47.54 -25.92 41.03
N ARG A 130 -48.08 -25.38 42.14
CA ARG A 130 -48.35 -26.10 43.40
C ARG A 130 -49.86 -26.20 43.73
N LYS A 131 -50.73 -26.15 42.73
CA LYS A 131 -52.14 -26.53 42.89
C LYS A 131 -52.39 -27.86 42.21
#